data_AF-A0A4P5XLX6-F1
#
_entry.id   AF-A0A4P5XLX6-F1
#
_cell.length_a   1.000
_cell.length_b   1.000
_cell.length_c   1.000
_cell.angle_alpha   90.00
_cell.angle_beta   90.00
_cell.angle_gamma   90.00
#
_symmetry.space_group_name_H-M   'P 1'
#
loop_
_entity.id
_entity.type
_entity.pdbx_description
1 polymer ?
#
loop_
_entity_poly.entity_id
_entity_poly.type
_entity_poly.pdbx_seq_one_letter_code
_entity_poly.pdbx_strand_id
1 'polypeptide(L)'
;MPRYSFMRMRKLLMVTMICLGSSCSNIEKATPQPKSTFAQRPPVEMDVDPIMRGTIAGEAVLLGFNDTVVRGYGLVVGLKGTGSRAMPVEVRALLLREMGRRKMSDPLQNLGGSPSRLLDTDDVAAVIVEGIIPPGAVGGSKFDVRVYSAPGTSTTSLEGGRLWTTELRAGILMTGSQQSFPIADAGGPIFINPFSTAVAIGADAVDRLSGRILDGGTVLKDQSLKLRLATPSHNRTRTIQSAINGLFPREVGQRNDTAMGKSDELIDLTVPPSFKDRTGDFAQLIRHSPVDIGATEQTANNIRRSLLANPGAAEAAAWRWQALGKKCIPVIQELYTNPEE
;
A
#
# COMPACT_ATOMS: atom_id res chain seq x y z
N MET A 1 -69.30 -10.89 -57.80
CA MET A 1 -68.87 -10.01 -58.92
C MET A 1 -69.89 -8.88 -59.05
N PRO A 2 -69.58 -7.64 -59.46
CA PRO A 2 -68.31 -7.08 -59.93
C PRO A 2 -67.90 -5.72 -59.29
N ARG A 3 -66.71 -5.30 -59.72
CA ARG A 3 -65.99 -4.02 -59.68
C ARG A 3 -66.84 -2.73 -59.68
N TYR A 4 -66.31 -1.68 -59.02
CA TYR A 4 -66.15 -0.24 -59.37
C TYR A 4 -66.06 0.51 -58.00
N SER A 5 -65.10 1.37 -57.67
CA SER A 5 -64.45 2.42 -58.44
C SER A 5 -63.18 2.88 -57.71
N PHE A 6 -62.01 2.67 -58.33
CA PHE A 6 -60.66 2.96 -57.80
C PHE A 6 -60.28 4.46 -57.89
N MET A 7 -61.22 5.35 -58.21
CA MET A 7 -60.91 6.73 -58.61
C MET A 7 -61.16 7.80 -57.54
N ARG A 8 -61.75 7.44 -56.38
CA ARG A 8 -61.94 8.37 -55.24
C ARG A 8 -60.85 8.32 -54.17
N MET A 9 -60.01 7.28 -54.14
CA MET A 9 -59.00 7.08 -53.08
C MET A 9 -57.74 7.95 -53.24
N ARG A 10 -57.38 8.35 -54.47
CA ARG A 10 -56.21 9.22 -54.74
C ARG A 10 -56.39 10.68 -54.30
N LYS A 11 -57.62 11.19 -54.19
CA LYS A 11 -57.88 12.56 -53.71
C LYS A 11 -57.97 12.64 -52.18
N LEU A 12 -58.26 11.54 -51.49
CA LEU A 12 -58.30 11.50 -50.03
C LEU A 12 -56.89 11.34 -49.43
N LEU A 13 -55.98 10.64 -50.11
CA LEU A 13 -54.62 10.40 -49.62
C LEU A 13 -53.69 11.62 -49.72
N MET A 14 -54.01 12.60 -50.58
CA MET A 14 -53.20 13.80 -50.77
C MET A 14 -53.50 14.92 -49.76
N VAL A 15 -54.64 14.83 -49.05
CA VAL A 15 -55.06 15.83 -48.05
C VAL A 15 -54.61 15.43 -46.63
N THR A 16 -54.41 14.14 -46.36
CA THR A 16 -53.87 13.65 -45.08
C THR A 16 -52.35 13.78 -44.95
N MET A 17 -51.62 14.03 -46.04
CA MET A 17 -50.15 14.17 -46.02
C MET A 17 -49.67 15.62 -45.80
N ILE A 18 -50.58 16.60 -45.71
CA ILE A 18 -50.28 18.03 -45.49
C ILE A 18 -50.51 18.47 -44.02
N CYS A 19 -51.09 17.61 -43.17
CA CYS A 19 -51.39 17.93 -41.77
C CYS A 19 -50.43 17.32 -40.71
N LEU A 20 -49.26 16.80 -41.11
CA LEU A 20 -48.24 16.29 -40.18
C LEU A 20 -46.98 17.17 -40.08
N GLY A 21 -46.97 18.34 -40.73
CA GLY A 21 -45.91 19.32 -40.59
C GLY A 21 -46.28 20.41 -39.61
N SER A 22 -46.26 20.14 -38.29
CA SER A 22 -46.14 21.15 -37.21
C SER A 22 -46.25 20.51 -35.83
N SER A 23 -45.16 19.94 -35.31
CA SER A 23 -44.85 19.91 -33.86
C SER A 23 -43.69 18.95 -33.59
N CYS A 24 -42.47 19.48 -33.63
CA CYS A 24 -41.33 18.97 -32.86
C CYS A 24 -40.26 20.07 -32.81
N SER A 25 -40.64 21.24 -32.30
CA SER A 25 -39.70 22.32 -31.98
C SER A 25 -39.92 22.74 -30.54
N ASN A 26 -39.48 21.90 -29.61
CA ASN A 26 -39.21 22.22 -28.20
C ASN A 26 -38.35 21.11 -27.61
N ILE A 27 -37.10 21.00 -28.09
CA ILE A 27 -36.03 20.38 -27.31
C ILE A 27 -35.50 21.50 -26.44
N GLU A 28 -36.02 21.56 -25.22
CA GLU A 28 -35.47 22.38 -24.15
C GLU A 28 -34.02 21.91 -23.93
N LYS A 29 -33.05 22.71 -24.37
CA LYS A 29 -31.64 22.47 -24.06
C LYS A 29 -31.51 22.56 -22.55
N ALA A 30 -31.25 21.43 -21.91
CA ALA A 30 -30.93 21.37 -20.49
C ALA A 30 -29.91 22.47 -20.18
N THR A 31 -30.24 23.31 -19.19
CA THR A 31 -29.32 24.32 -18.68
C THR A 31 -28.01 23.62 -18.37
N PRO A 32 -26.87 24.04 -18.94
CA PRO A 32 -25.60 23.41 -18.64
C PRO A 32 -25.42 23.47 -17.13
N GLN A 33 -25.37 22.30 -16.47
CA GLN A 33 -25.04 22.23 -15.06
C GLN A 33 -23.78 23.08 -14.87
N PRO A 34 -23.75 23.99 -13.89
CA PRO A 34 -22.52 24.72 -13.59
C PRO A 34 -21.47 23.65 -13.37
N LYS A 35 -20.44 23.64 -14.24
CA LYS A 35 -19.25 22.82 -14.02
C LYS A 35 -18.87 23.12 -12.59
N SER A 36 -18.88 22.10 -11.73
CA SER A 36 -18.42 22.26 -10.36
C SER A 36 -17.04 22.88 -10.46
N THR A 37 -16.92 24.18 -10.21
CA THR A 37 -15.64 24.80 -9.97
C THR A 37 -15.09 23.98 -8.83
N PHE A 38 -14.10 23.13 -9.11
CA PHE A 38 -13.38 22.44 -8.05
C PHE A 38 -13.01 23.55 -7.09
N ALA A 39 -13.67 23.59 -5.93
CA ALA A 39 -13.40 24.61 -4.93
C ALA A 39 -11.90 24.48 -4.69
N GLN A 40 -11.15 25.50 -5.09
CA GLN A 40 -9.70 25.52 -4.95
C GLN A 40 -9.48 25.33 -3.45
N ARG A 41 -9.09 24.11 -3.06
CA ARG A 41 -8.78 23.83 -1.67
C ARG A 41 -7.62 24.76 -1.32
N PRO A 42 -7.66 25.39 -0.13
CA PRO A 42 -6.57 26.27 0.26
C PRO A 42 -5.25 25.50 0.18
N PRO A 43 -4.17 26.13 -0.29
CA PRO A 43 -2.86 25.51 -0.34
C PRO A 43 -2.50 24.91 1.03
N VAL A 44 -1.90 23.73 1.01
CA VAL A 44 -1.38 23.14 2.24
C VAL A 44 -0.12 23.92 2.62
N GLU A 45 -0.12 24.61 3.76
CA GLU A 45 1.09 25.23 4.27
C GLU A 45 2.09 24.13 4.64
N MET A 46 3.27 24.18 4.03
CA MET A 46 4.35 23.24 4.30
C MET A 46 5.47 23.98 5.01
N ASP A 47 5.77 23.56 6.24
CA ASP A 47 7.01 23.95 6.90
C ASP A 47 8.15 23.11 6.31
N VAL A 48 8.93 23.74 5.42
CA VAL A 48 9.98 23.07 4.66
C VAL A 48 11.32 23.60 5.14
N ASP A 49 12.12 22.70 5.70
CA ASP A 49 13.50 23.01 6.08
C ASP A 49 14.24 23.70 4.93
N PRO A 50 15.12 24.68 5.22
CA PRO A 50 15.87 25.38 4.18
C PRO A 50 16.62 24.42 3.24
N ILE A 51 17.15 23.32 3.78
CA ILE A 51 17.84 22.27 3.02
C ILE A 51 16.90 21.43 2.16
N MET A 52 15.58 21.53 2.28
CA MET A 52 14.60 20.79 1.48
C MET A 52 13.94 21.66 0.40
N ARG A 53 14.24 22.96 0.35
CA ARG A 53 13.75 23.85 -0.71
C ARG A 53 14.21 23.39 -2.09
N GLY A 54 13.33 23.53 -3.07
CA GLY A 54 13.56 23.11 -4.47
C GLY A 54 13.50 21.59 -4.69
N THR A 55 13.11 20.80 -3.68
CA THR A 55 12.85 19.36 -3.83
C THR A 55 11.36 19.08 -3.99
N ILE A 56 11.04 17.87 -4.39
CA ILE A 56 9.66 17.39 -4.46
C ILE A 56 8.98 17.47 -3.10
N ALA A 57 9.67 17.16 -1.99
CA ALA A 57 9.11 17.30 -0.65
C ALA A 57 8.83 18.76 -0.23
N GLY A 58 9.40 19.74 -0.92
CA GLY A 58 9.09 21.16 -0.72
C GLY A 58 7.85 21.64 -1.49
N GLU A 59 7.36 20.87 -2.47
CA GLU A 59 6.20 21.22 -3.31
C GLU A 59 5.04 20.23 -3.16
N ALA A 60 5.27 19.04 -2.62
CA ALA A 60 4.30 17.96 -2.52
C ALA A 60 4.48 17.10 -1.27
N VAL A 61 3.37 16.57 -0.78
CA VAL A 61 3.30 15.60 0.32
C VAL A 61 3.17 14.19 -0.25
N LEU A 62 4.00 13.27 0.25
CA LEU A 62 3.92 11.86 -0.12
C LEU A 62 2.82 11.15 0.71
N LEU A 63 1.81 10.65 0.00
CA LEU A 63 0.72 9.85 0.55
C LEU A 63 1.05 8.36 0.46
N GLY A 64 0.65 7.59 1.47
CA GLY A 64 0.95 6.16 1.55
C GLY A 64 2.39 5.85 1.98
N PHE A 65 3.11 6.84 2.52
CA PHE A 65 4.50 6.71 2.98
C PHE A 65 4.64 6.09 4.37
N ASN A 66 3.55 5.94 5.12
CA ASN A 66 3.60 5.34 6.44
C ASN A 66 3.51 3.82 6.35
N ASP A 67 4.25 3.15 7.23
CA ASP A 67 4.15 1.72 7.45
C ASP A 67 2.70 1.32 7.75
N THR A 68 2.25 0.25 7.12
CA THR A 68 0.91 -0.30 7.36
C THR A 68 1.01 -1.49 8.29
N VAL A 69 0.53 -1.31 9.53
CA VAL A 69 0.40 -2.42 10.47
C VAL A 69 -0.79 -3.29 10.05
N VAL A 70 -0.52 -4.56 9.86
CA VAL A 70 -1.51 -5.57 9.50
C VAL A 70 -1.65 -6.62 10.58
N ARG A 71 -2.89 -7.01 10.85
CA ARG A 71 -3.20 -7.96 11.91
C ARG A 71 -4.25 -8.96 11.46
N GLY A 72 -4.23 -10.15 12.04
CA GLY A 72 -5.22 -11.19 11.80
C GLY A 72 -5.23 -12.25 12.90
N TYR A 73 -6.36 -12.94 13.03
CA TYR A 73 -6.44 -14.16 13.84
C TYR A 73 -6.02 -15.34 12.98
N GLY A 74 -5.03 -16.10 13.46
CA GLY A 74 -4.50 -17.27 12.80
C GLY A 74 -4.65 -18.53 13.62
N LEU A 75 -4.34 -19.66 12.99
CA LEU A 75 -4.29 -20.98 13.61
C LEU A 75 -2.89 -21.55 13.47
N VAL A 76 -2.27 -21.92 14.59
CA VAL A 76 -1.00 -22.65 14.60
C VAL A 76 -1.31 -24.12 14.74
N VAL A 77 -0.71 -24.94 13.87
CA VAL A 77 -0.88 -26.40 13.84
C VAL A 77 0.44 -27.11 14.13
N GLY A 78 0.38 -28.38 14.50
CA GLY A 78 1.56 -29.21 14.72
C GLY A 78 2.23 -29.01 16.07
N LEU A 79 1.48 -28.45 17.03
CA LEU A 79 1.90 -28.38 18.43
C LEU A 79 1.78 -29.78 19.05
N LYS A 80 2.62 -30.10 20.03
CA LYS A 80 2.67 -31.42 20.68
C LYS A 80 1.90 -31.39 21.99
N GLY A 81 0.58 -31.16 21.94
CA GLY A 81 -0.26 -30.98 23.13
C GLY A 81 -0.01 -29.68 23.92
N THR A 82 0.73 -28.72 23.36
CA THR A 82 1.02 -27.41 24.00
C THR A 82 0.09 -26.28 23.56
N GLY A 83 -0.88 -26.60 22.70
CA GLY A 83 -1.91 -25.69 22.20
C GLY A 83 -3.08 -25.51 23.18
N SER A 84 -4.25 -25.18 22.64
CA SER A 84 -5.45 -24.93 23.42
C SER A 84 -6.73 -25.13 22.60
N ARG A 85 -7.60 -26.00 23.09
CA ARG A 85 -9.01 -26.08 22.65
C ARG A 85 -9.86 -24.88 23.07
N ALA A 86 -9.46 -24.19 24.16
CA ALA A 86 -10.17 -23.03 24.68
C ALA A 86 -9.82 -21.79 23.86
N MET A 87 -10.84 -21.10 23.34
CA MET A 87 -10.70 -19.82 22.63
C MET A 87 -12.02 -19.05 22.67
N PRO A 88 -12.01 -17.71 22.53
CA PRO A 88 -13.24 -16.93 22.43
C PRO A 88 -14.15 -17.40 21.28
N VAL A 89 -15.47 -17.41 21.51
CA VAL A 89 -16.47 -17.95 20.57
C VAL A 89 -16.37 -17.27 19.19
N GLU A 90 -16.16 -15.95 19.17
CA GLU A 90 -16.02 -15.18 17.93
C GLU A 90 -14.77 -15.55 17.13
N VAL A 91 -13.65 -15.77 17.82
CA VAL A 91 -12.39 -16.21 17.20
C VAL A 91 -12.56 -17.61 16.63
N ARG A 92 -13.22 -18.52 17.37
CA ARG A 92 -13.52 -19.89 16.88
C ARG A 92 -14.37 -19.85 15.62
N ALA A 93 -15.44 -19.05 15.61
CA ALA A 93 -16.34 -18.90 14.46
C ALA A 93 -15.60 -18.33 13.24
N LEU A 94 -14.74 -17.34 13.45
CA LEU A 94 -13.88 -16.76 12.41
C LEU A 94 -12.94 -17.83 11.82
N LEU A 95 -12.19 -18.53 12.67
CA LEU A 95 -11.26 -19.57 12.24
C LEU A 95 -11.97 -20.69 11.47
N LEU A 96 -13.14 -21.16 11.93
CA LEU A 96 -13.95 -22.14 11.19
C LEU A 96 -14.39 -21.65 9.82
N ARG A 97 -14.77 -20.37 9.70
CA ARG A 97 -15.14 -19.75 8.42
C ARG A 97 -13.95 -19.70 7.46
N GLU A 98 -12.80 -19.23 7.95
CA GLU A 98 -11.56 -19.21 7.18
C GLU A 98 -11.15 -20.63 6.77
N MET A 99 -11.33 -21.61 7.67
CA MET A 99 -11.09 -23.02 7.36
C MET A 99 -11.99 -23.57 6.27
N GLY A 100 -13.25 -23.14 6.26
CA GLY A 100 -14.22 -23.50 5.24
C GLY A 100 -13.86 -22.94 3.86
N ARG A 101 -13.30 -21.72 3.81
CA ARG A 101 -12.94 -21.04 2.56
C ARG A 101 -11.68 -21.61 1.91
N ARG A 102 -10.68 -22.04 2.70
CA ARG A 102 -9.35 -22.44 2.23
C ARG A 102 -9.15 -23.95 1.99
N LYS A 103 -10.22 -24.74 1.88
CA LYS A 103 -10.18 -26.22 1.68
C LYS A 103 -9.41 -26.72 0.45
N MET A 104 -8.75 -25.87 -0.34
CA MET A 104 -8.20 -26.20 -1.66
C MET A 104 -6.67 -26.02 -1.82
N SER A 105 -5.91 -25.50 -0.83
CA SER A 105 -4.53 -25.05 -1.12
C SER A 105 -3.42 -25.27 -0.07
N ASP A 106 -3.63 -26.00 1.03
CA ASP A 106 -2.58 -26.20 2.07
C ASP A 106 -2.36 -27.70 2.40
N PRO A 107 -1.15 -28.14 2.83
CA PRO A 107 -0.78 -29.54 3.11
C PRO A 107 -1.59 -30.24 4.22
N LEU A 108 -2.50 -29.52 4.86
CA LEU A 108 -3.43 -30.01 5.87
C LEU A 108 -4.50 -30.96 5.33
N GLN A 109 -4.59 -31.17 4.01
CA GLN A 109 -5.34 -32.31 3.47
C GLN A 109 -4.90 -33.65 4.11
N ASN A 110 -3.66 -33.70 4.62
CA ASN A 110 -3.09 -34.85 5.30
C ASN A 110 -3.42 -34.96 6.81
N LEU A 111 -4.00 -33.94 7.45
CA LEU A 111 -4.35 -34.01 8.89
C LEU A 111 -5.72 -34.64 9.17
N GLY A 112 -6.46 -35.05 8.12
CA GLY A 112 -7.61 -35.95 8.22
C GLY A 112 -8.61 -35.63 9.34
N GLY A 113 -9.50 -34.66 9.15
CA GLY A 113 -10.51 -34.35 10.16
C GLY A 113 -11.49 -33.25 9.76
N SER A 114 -12.62 -33.15 10.47
CA SER A 114 -13.49 -31.98 10.33
C SER A 114 -12.83 -30.76 10.97
N PRO A 115 -12.97 -29.54 10.39
CA PRO A 115 -12.40 -28.31 10.97
C PRO A 115 -12.76 -28.11 12.45
N SER A 116 -13.99 -28.47 12.83
CA SER A 116 -14.44 -28.45 14.22
C SER A 116 -13.62 -29.35 15.13
N ARG A 117 -13.37 -30.60 14.72
CA ARG A 117 -12.60 -31.57 15.52
C ARG A 117 -11.16 -31.13 15.70
N LEU A 118 -10.54 -30.53 14.66
CA LEU A 118 -9.19 -30.00 14.76
C LEU A 118 -9.11 -28.92 15.85
N LEU A 119 -10.03 -27.96 15.86
CA LEU A 119 -10.05 -26.90 16.88
C LEU A 119 -10.35 -27.39 18.31
N ASP A 120 -10.85 -28.62 18.46
CA ASP A 120 -11.14 -29.23 19.75
C ASP A 120 -9.95 -30.07 20.29
N THR A 121 -8.78 -30.01 19.64
CA THR A 121 -7.53 -30.66 20.09
C THR A 121 -6.57 -29.67 20.73
N ASP A 122 -5.65 -30.18 21.56
CA ASP A 122 -4.57 -29.38 22.17
C ASP A 122 -3.31 -29.32 21.27
N ASP A 123 -3.39 -29.81 20.03
CA ASP A 123 -2.31 -29.76 19.02
C ASP A 123 -2.38 -28.50 18.12
N VAL A 124 -3.37 -27.65 18.38
CA VAL A 124 -3.59 -26.37 17.71
C VAL A 124 -3.70 -25.23 18.71
N ALA A 125 -3.30 -24.04 18.30
CA ALA A 125 -3.48 -22.82 19.07
C ALA A 125 -4.06 -21.71 18.22
N ALA A 126 -5.05 -21.00 18.76
CA ALA A 126 -5.49 -19.73 18.19
C ALA A 126 -4.47 -18.63 18.53
N VAL A 127 -4.04 -17.90 17.52
CA VAL A 127 -2.99 -16.88 17.65
C VAL A 127 -3.42 -15.56 17.02
N ILE A 128 -2.77 -14.49 17.45
CA ILE A 128 -2.78 -13.22 16.76
C ILE A 128 -1.49 -13.12 15.95
N VAL A 129 -1.64 -12.74 14.69
CA VAL A 129 -0.56 -12.51 13.74
C VAL A 129 -0.50 -11.02 13.47
N GLU A 130 0.69 -10.44 13.58
CA GLU A 130 0.96 -9.02 13.35
C GLU A 130 2.18 -8.86 12.46
N GLY A 131 2.08 -8.01 11.44
CA GLY A 131 3.19 -7.69 10.57
C GLY A 131 3.16 -6.22 10.16
N ILE A 132 4.28 -5.77 9.61
CA ILE A 132 4.47 -4.40 9.17
C ILE A 132 4.78 -4.45 7.67
N ILE A 133 3.90 -3.85 6.87
CA ILE A 133 4.10 -3.73 5.43
C ILE A 133 4.74 -2.37 5.17
N PRO A 134 5.93 -2.33 4.53
CA PRO A 134 6.59 -1.08 4.20
C PRO A 134 5.78 -0.27 3.17
N PRO A 135 5.96 1.06 3.14
CA PRO A 135 5.27 1.92 2.18
C PRO A 135 5.65 1.55 0.75
N GLY A 136 4.66 1.53 -0.14
CA GLY A 136 4.88 1.17 -1.56
C GLY A 136 5.22 -0.29 -1.81
N ALA A 137 5.05 -1.18 -0.83
CA ALA A 137 5.25 -2.62 -1.04
C ALA A 137 4.45 -3.12 -2.25
N VAL A 138 5.14 -3.83 -3.15
CA VAL A 138 4.55 -4.40 -4.36
C VAL A 138 3.88 -5.73 -4.01
N GLY A 139 2.80 -6.09 -4.72
CA GLY A 139 2.16 -7.40 -4.62
C GLY A 139 3.17 -8.53 -4.79
N GLY A 140 3.07 -9.53 -3.91
CA GLY A 140 3.99 -10.66 -3.83
C GLY A 140 5.30 -10.38 -3.08
N SER A 141 5.54 -9.17 -2.59
CA SER A 141 6.66 -8.90 -1.65
C SER A 141 6.45 -9.66 -0.34
N LYS A 142 7.57 -10.04 0.27
CA LYS A 142 7.60 -10.78 1.53
C LYS A 142 7.92 -9.84 2.68
N PHE A 143 7.42 -10.18 3.86
CA PHE A 143 7.73 -9.46 5.10
C PHE A 143 7.63 -10.39 6.30
N ASP A 144 8.31 -10.00 7.38
CA ASP A 144 8.31 -10.73 8.64
C ASP A 144 7.01 -10.53 9.41
N VAL A 145 6.60 -11.59 10.11
CA VAL A 145 5.38 -11.59 10.91
C VAL A 145 5.69 -12.06 12.32
N ARG A 146 5.14 -11.34 13.30
CA ARG A 146 5.13 -11.74 14.69
C ARG A 146 3.84 -12.52 14.98
N VAL A 147 3.96 -13.60 15.73
CA VAL A 147 2.85 -14.43 16.16
C VAL A 147 2.86 -14.50 17.67
N TYR A 148 1.70 -14.39 18.30
CA TYR A 148 1.55 -14.57 19.74
C TYR A 148 0.21 -15.20 20.09
N SER A 149 0.15 -15.92 21.21
CA SER A 149 -1.07 -16.60 21.64
C SER A 149 -2.23 -15.63 21.81
N ALA A 150 -3.42 -16.00 21.34
CA ALA A 150 -4.61 -15.18 21.50
C ALA A 150 -5.05 -15.15 22.98
N PRO A 151 -5.61 -14.02 23.46
CA PRO A 151 -6.11 -13.93 24.83
C PRO A 151 -7.29 -14.90 25.05
N GLY A 152 -7.42 -15.42 26.28
CA GLY A 152 -8.46 -16.40 26.61
C GLY A 152 -8.19 -17.81 26.08
N THR A 153 -6.94 -18.10 25.72
CA THR A 153 -6.47 -19.46 25.38
C THR A 153 -5.61 -20.01 26.53
N SER A 154 -5.52 -21.34 26.63
CA SER A 154 -4.67 -22.05 27.59
C SER A 154 -3.37 -22.55 26.95
N THR A 155 -2.94 -21.95 25.84
CA THR A 155 -1.73 -22.32 25.10
C THR A 155 -0.52 -22.16 26.02
N THR A 156 0.36 -23.15 26.03
CA THR A 156 1.58 -23.15 26.86
C THR A 156 2.85 -22.93 26.03
N SER A 157 2.86 -23.33 24.76
CA SER A 157 4.00 -23.12 23.85
C SER A 157 3.57 -23.18 22.38
N LEU A 158 4.13 -22.27 21.57
CA LEU A 158 4.04 -22.27 20.11
C LEU A 158 5.21 -22.99 19.42
N GLU A 159 6.09 -23.62 20.21
CA GLU A 159 7.32 -24.25 19.71
C GLU A 159 7.05 -25.40 18.75
N GLY A 160 7.79 -25.44 17.65
CA GLY A 160 7.60 -26.45 16.60
C GLY A 160 6.32 -26.28 15.79
N GLY A 161 5.49 -25.29 16.12
CA GLY A 161 4.26 -24.98 15.43
C GLY A 161 4.48 -24.34 14.06
N ARG A 162 3.51 -24.54 13.17
CA ARG A 162 3.43 -23.86 11.88
C ARG A 162 2.16 -23.02 11.84
N LEU A 163 2.29 -21.73 11.51
CA LEU A 163 1.14 -20.89 11.23
C LEU A 163 0.50 -21.32 9.92
N TRP A 164 -0.80 -21.58 10.00
CA TRP A 164 -1.63 -21.83 8.85
C TRP A 164 -1.95 -20.54 8.09
N THR A 165 -2.16 -20.63 6.78
CA THR A 165 -2.38 -19.47 5.92
C THR A 165 -3.51 -18.58 6.46
N THR A 166 -3.12 -17.38 6.88
CA THR A 166 -3.95 -16.42 7.61
C THR A 166 -4.00 -15.09 6.86
N GLU A 167 -5.21 -14.64 6.56
CA GLU A 167 -5.44 -13.30 5.97
C GLU A 167 -5.15 -12.20 7.01
N LEU A 168 -4.36 -11.22 6.60
CA LEU A 168 -4.01 -10.04 7.38
C LEU A 168 -4.69 -8.80 6.82
N ARG A 169 -5.20 -7.98 7.75
CA ARG A 169 -6.02 -6.80 7.47
C ARG A 169 -5.38 -5.58 8.11
N ALA A 170 -5.48 -4.42 7.45
CA ALA A 170 -4.97 -3.17 7.99
C ALA A 170 -5.82 -2.68 9.16
N GLY A 171 -5.17 -2.13 10.18
CA GLY A 171 -5.83 -1.49 11.32
C GLY A 171 -6.07 -2.42 12.52
N ILE A 172 -7.18 -2.21 13.22
CA ILE A 172 -7.50 -2.92 14.46
C ILE A 172 -7.97 -4.35 14.20
N LEU A 173 -7.66 -5.26 15.12
CA LEU A 173 -8.19 -6.62 15.11
C LEU A 173 -9.70 -6.56 15.38
N MET A 174 -10.48 -6.98 14.40
CA MET A 174 -11.93 -7.06 14.51
C MET A 174 -12.42 -8.42 14.08
N THR A 175 -13.43 -8.92 14.78
CA THR A 175 -14.26 -10.07 14.41
C THR A 175 -15.56 -9.57 13.77
N GLY A 176 -16.20 -10.36 12.90
CA GLY A 176 -17.51 -10.02 12.31
C GLY A 176 -17.49 -9.50 10.86
N SER A 177 -18.54 -8.74 10.48
CA SER A 177 -18.81 -8.32 9.09
C SER A 177 -18.16 -7.00 8.68
N GLN A 178 -17.70 -6.18 9.64
CA GLN A 178 -17.07 -4.87 9.40
C GLN A 178 -15.55 -4.96 9.21
N GLN A 179 -15.05 -6.10 8.77
CA GLN A 179 -13.63 -6.31 8.53
C GLN A 179 -13.19 -5.61 7.24
N SER A 180 -12.07 -4.88 7.27
CA SER A 180 -11.45 -4.36 6.05
C SER A 180 -11.04 -5.51 5.13
N PHE A 181 -10.89 -5.27 3.83
CA PHE A 181 -10.38 -6.29 2.92
C PHE A 181 -8.97 -6.78 3.32
N PRO A 182 -8.64 -8.06 3.09
CA PRO A 182 -7.29 -8.55 3.34
C PRO A 182 -6.32 -7.89 2.36
N ILE A 183 -5.17 -7.46 2.87
CA ILE A 183 -4.12 -6.83 2.06
C ILE A 183 -2.82 -7.64 2.05
N ALA A 184 -2.70 -8.62 2.93
CA ALA A 184 -1.61 -9.58 2.95
C ALA A 184 -2.09 -10.94 3.47
N ASP A 185 -1.33 -11.99 3.19
CA ASP A 185 -1.46 -13.30 3.80
C ASP A 185 -0.20 -13.61 4.62
N ALA A 186 -0.33 -14.43 5.66
CA ALA A 186 0.80 -14.91 6.44
C ALA A 186 0.71 -16.41 6.70
N GLY A 187 1.85 -17.10 6.66
CA GLY A 187 1.95 -18.52 6.97
C GLY A 187 3.41 -18.98 7.00
N GLY A 188 3.68 -20.08 7.69
CA GLY A 188 5.04 -20.61 7.77
C GLY A 188 5.42 -21.16 9.14
N PRO A 189 6.64 -21.72 9.26
CA PRO A 189 7.14 -22.26 10.52
C PRO A 189 7.42 -21.14 11.52
N ILE A 190 7.09 -21.35 12.80
CA ILE A 190 7.30 -20.37 13.86
C ILE A 190 8.69 -20.58 14.47
N PHE A 191 9.44 -19.49 14.55
CA PHE A 191 10.70 -19.41 15.25
C PHE A 191 10.51 -18.68 16.57
N ILE A 192 10.86 -19.33 17.67
CA ILE A 192 10.86 -18.73 19.00
C ILE A 192 12.28 -18.27 19.30
N ASN A 193 12.42 -17.04 19.81
CA ASN A 193 13.72 -16.53 20.22
C ASN A 193 14.07 -17.09 21.61
N PRO A 194 15.13 -17.93 21.74
CA PRO A 194 15.52 -18.51 23.02
C PRO A 194 16.16 -17.51 23.98
N PHE A 195 16.40 -16.26 23.56
CA PHE A 195 17.04 -15.21 24.35
C PHE A 195 16.11 -14.05 24.70
N SER A 196 14.79 -14.21 24.53
CA SER A 196 13.84 -13.09 24.56
C SER A 196 13.59 -12.46 25.92
N THR A 197 14.04 -13.05 27.05
CA THR A 197 13.96 -12.40 28.36
C THR A 197 15.32 -12.37 29.08
N ALA A 198 15.96 -11.21 29.09
CA ALA A 198 17.26 -10.99 29.75
C ALA A 198 17.14 -10.64 31.25
N VAL A 199 15.99 -10.92 31.90
CA VAL A 199 15.69 -10.36 33.25
C VAL A 199 15.55 -11.40 34.36
N ALA A 200 15.54 -12.71 34.09
CA ALA A 200 15.42 -13.71 35.15
C ALA A 200 16.59 -14.71 35.14
N ILE A 201 17.60 -14.43 35.96
CA ILE A 201 18.61 -15.42 36.35
C ILE A 201 17.87 -16.55 37.09
N GLY A 202 17.75 -17.73 36.47
CA GLY A 202 17.32 -18.97 37.13
C GLY A 202 15.91 -19.49 36.84
N ALA A 203 15.14 -18.88 35.94
CA ALA A 203 13.87 -19.43 35.43
C ALA A 203 13.95 -19.58 33.90
N ASP A 204 13.20 -20.52 33.34
CA ASP A 204 13.09 -20.79 31.89
C ASP A 204 12.67 -19.50 31.13
N ALA A 205 13.66 -18.72 30.75
CA ALA A 205 13.57 -17.31 30.33
C ALA A 205 13.15 -17.14 28.86
N VAL A 206 12.46 -18.13 28.30
CA VAL A 206 12.04 -18.16 26.90
C VAL A 206 10.57 -17.82 26.83
N ASP A 207 10.21 -16.72 26.16
CA ASP A 207 8.80 -16.46 25.81
C ASP A 207 8.35 -17.45 24.73
N ARG A 208 7.78 -18.57 25.17
CA ARG A 208 7.27 -19.64 24.29
C ARG A 208 5.90 -19.33 23.70
N LEU A 209 5.26 -18.25 24.16
CA LEU A 209 3.93 -17.83 23.70
C LEU A 209 4.00 -16.81 22.57
N SER A 210 5.19 -16.32 22.24
CA SER A 210 5.43 -15.50 21.06
C SER A 210 6.57 -16.01 20.20
N GLY A 211 6.45 -15.78 18.90
CA GLY A 211 7.43 -16.17 17.90
C GLY A 211 7.40 -15.24 16.69
N ARG A 212 8.33 -15.49 15.77
CA ARG A 212 8.43 -14.79 14.49
C ARG A 212 8.41 -15.81 13.36
N ILE A 213 7.87 -15.40 12.22
CA ILE A 213 7.94 -16.13 10.97
C ILE A 213 8.66 -15.20 10.00
N LEU A 214 9.89 -15.58 9.65
CA LEU A 214 10.71 -14.84 8.70
C LEU A 214 10.14 -15.04 7.29
N ASP A 215 9.98 -13.94 6.53
CA ASP A 215 9.35 -13.94 5.19
C ASP A 215 7.98 -14.66 5.15
N GLY A 216 7.30 -14.72 6.29
CA GLY A 216 6.03 -15.43 6.44
C GLY A 216 4.86 -14.69 5.81
N GLY A 217 4.96 -13.36 5.73
CA GLY A 217 3.97 -12.46 5.17
C GLY A 217 4.13 -12.31 3.66
N THR A 218 3.04 -12.20 2.93
CA THR A 218 3.01 -11.92 1.49
C THR A 218 1.97 -10.85 1.20
N VAL A 219 2.39 -9.75 0.58
CA VAL A 219 1.48 -8.67 0.19
C VAL A 219 0.61 -9.13 -0.99
N LEU A 220 -0.70 -8.93 -0.92
CA LEU A 220 -1.64 -9.38 -1.96
C LEU A 220 -1.80 -8.38 -3.10
N LYS A 221 -1.67 -7.09 -2.80
CA LYS A 221 -1.90 -5.99 -3.75
C LYS A 221 -0.86 -4.90 -3.55
N ASP A 222 -0.50 -4.22 -4.63
CA ASP A 222 0.42 -3.09 -4.60
C ASP A 222 -0.11 -2.00 -3.67
N GLN A 223 0.72 -1.60 -2.70
CA GLN A 223 0.44 -0.46 -1.84
C GLN A 223 0.68 0.82 -2.62
N SER A 224 -0.36 1.66 -2.74
CA SER A 224 -0.28 2.86 -3.57
C SER A 224 0.59 3.94 -2.92
N LEU A 225 1.61 4.40 -3.64
CA LEU A 225 2.33 5.64 -3.34
C LEU A 225 1.83 6.75 -4.25
N LYS A 226 1.55 7.93 -3.68
CA LYS A 226 1.08 9.09 -4.44
C LYS A 226 1.73 10.35 -3.92
N LEU A 227 2.01 11.30 -4.80
CA LEU A 227 2.36 12.67 -4.42
C LEU A 227 1.12 13.53 -4.57
N ARG A 228 0.87 14.35 -3.54
CA ARG A 228 -0.13 15.39 -3.58
C ARG A 228 0.56 16.75 -3.48
N LEU A 229 0.46 17.56 -4.51
CA LEU A 229 1.02 18.91 -4.52
C LEU A 229 0.36 19.76 -3.44
N ALA A 230 1.15 20.60 -2.79
CA ALA A 230 0.66 21.58 -1.81
C ALA A 230 -0.22 22.64 -2.47
N THR A 231 0.17 23.06 -3.68
CA THR A 231 -0.55 24.02 -4.50
C THR A 231 -0.96 23.36 -5.82
N PRO A 232 -2.27 23.21 -6.11
CA PRO A 232 -2.75 22.61 -7.35
C PRO A 232 -2.25 23.36 -8.60
N SER A 233 -1.59 22.66 -9.52
CA SER A 233 -1.09 23.22 -10.77
C SER A 233 -0.71 22.14 -11.78
N HIS A 234 -1.42 22.07 -12.91
CA HIS A 234 -1.09 21.13 -13.99
C HIS A 234 0.34 21.29 -14.53
N ASN A 235 0.86 22.52 -14.60
CA ASN A 235 2.21 22.75 -15.07
C ASN A 235 3.23 22.17 -14.07
N ARG A 236 3.02 22.35 -12.76
CA ARG A 236 3.89 21.75 -11.74
C ARG A 236 3.80 20.23 -11.69
N THR A 237 2.61 19.66 -11.80
CA THR A 237 2.44 18.21 -11.93
C THR A 237 3.28 17.66 -13.08
N ARG A 238 3.25 18.30 -14.26
CA ARG A 238 4.05 17.88 -15.42
C ARG A 238 5.55 18.04 -15.19
N THR A 239 5.99 19.13 -14.57
CA THR A 239 7.42 19.33 -14.25
C THR A 239 7.91 18.26 -13.28
N ILE A 240 7.20 18.03 -12.17
CA ILE A 240 7.55 17.01 -11.18
C ILE A 240 7.52 15.61 -11.79
N GLN A 241 6.49 15.29 -12.58
CA GLN A 241 6.42 14.02 -13.31
C GLN A 241 7.63 13.82 -14.22
N SER A 242 7.99 14.84 -15.01
CA SER A 242 9.14 14.77 -15.92
C SER A 242 10.45 14.63 -15.16
N ALA A 243 10.56 15.30 -14.00
CA ALA A 243 11.73 15.18 -13.14
C ALA A 243 11.87 13.76 -12.58
N ILE A 244 10.79 13.20 -12.03
CA ILE A 244 10.81 11.83 -11.49
C ILE A 244 11.13 10.83 -12.60
N ASN A 245 10.47 10.90 -13.75
CA ASN A 245 10.71 9.97 -14.86
C ASN A 245 12.09 10.14 -15.51
N GLY A 246 12.71 11.31 -15.38
CA GLY A 246 14.09 11.54 -15.80
C GLY A 246 15.13 10.89 -14.88
N LEU A 247 14.86 10.88 -13.56
CA LEU A 247 15.71 10.23 -12.56
C LEU A 247 15.48 8.72 -12.48
N PHE A 248 14.21 8.31 -12.59
CA PHE A 248 13.74 6.94 -12.51
C PHE A 248 13.02 6.61 -13.82
N PRO A 249 13.77 6.29 -14.88
CA PRO A 249 13.16 5.87 -16.14
C PRO A 249 12.41 4.56 -15.95
N ARG A 250 11.40 4.35 -16.79
CA ARG A 250 10.63 3.11 -16.80
C ARG A 250 11.54 1.90 -17.05
N GLU A 251 11.53 0.97 -16.10
CA GLU A 251 12.30 -0.27 -16.21
C GLU A 251 11.51 -1.39 -16.90
N VAL A 252 12.23 -2.42 -17.35
CA VAL A 252 11.64 -3.63 -17.91
C VAL A 252 10.77 -4.32 -16.84
N GLY A 253 9.54 -4.66 -17.19
CA GLY A 253 8.56 -5.26 -16.27
C GLY A 253 7.63 -4.24 -15.60
N GLN A 254 7.90 -2.93 -15.69
CA GLN A 254 6.94 -1.91 -15.27
C GLN A 254 5.82 -1.77 -16.30
N ARG A 255 4.57 -1.77 -15.82
CA ARG A 255 3.40 -1.58 -16.68
C ARG A 255 3.24 -0.14 -17.14
N ASN A 256 3.49 0.82 -16.25
CA ASN A 256 3.34 2.26 -16.47
C ASN A 256 4.68 2.95 -16.18
N ASP A 257 4.76 4.25 -16.49
CA ASP A 257 5.90 5.07 -16.06
C ASP A 257 5.94 5.20 -14.53
N THR A 258 7.12 5.52 -13.99
CA THR A 258 7.36 5.61 -12.55
C THR A 258 6.50 6.70 -11.89
N ALA A 259 6.32 7.85 -12.54
CA ALA A 259 5.38 8.88 -12.14
C ALA A 259 4.35 9.16 -13.25
N MET A 260 3.09 9.27 -12.84
CA MET A 260 1.98 9.60 -13.73
C MET A 260 1.05 10.61 -13.05
N GLY A 261 0.98 11.83 -13.59
CA GLY A 261 0.04 12.85 -13.19
C GLY A 261 -1.40 12.42 -13.47
N LYS A 262 -2.21 12.35 -12.41
CA LYS A 262 -3.64 12.03 -12.48
C LYS A 262 -4.51 13.29 -12.53
N SER A 263 -4.09 14.35 -11.85
CA SER A 263 -4.79 15.64 -11.82
C SER A 263 -3.82 16.82 -11.70
N ASP A 264 -4.33 18.02 -11.48
CA ASP A 264 -3.57 19.22 -11.11
C ASP A 264 -2.89 19.11 -9.73
N GLU A 265 -3.34 18.21 -8.87
CA GLU A 265 -2.78 18.02 -7.52
C GLU A 265 -2.18 16.62 -7.28
N LEU A 266 -2.58 15.58 -8.02
CA LEU A 266 -2.19 14.19 -7.73
C LEU A 266 -1.27 13.61 -8.81
N ILE A 267 -0.19 12.97 -8.35
CA ILE A 267 0.71 12.13 -9.15
C ILE A 267 0.72 10.73 -8.52
N ASP A 268 0.37 9.71 -9.29
CA ASP A 268 0.54 8.31 -8.87
C ASP A 268 1.98 7.87 -9.11
N LEU A 269 2.56 7.17 -8.13
CA LEU A 269 3.90 6.60 -8.21
C LEU A 269 3.83 5.08 -8.34
N THR A 270 4.58 4.54 -9.30
CA THR A 270 4.80 3.10 -9.47
C THR A 270 6.22 2.78 -9.01
N VAL A 271 6.37 1.85 -8.07
CA VAL A 271 7.70 1.46 -7.59
C VAL A 271 8.45 0.68 -8.68
N PRO A 272 9.68 1.08 -9.05
CA PRO A 272 10.49 0.33 -9.99
C PRO A 272 10.88 -1.07 -9.48
N PRO A 273 10.98 -2.10 -10.35
CA PRO A 273 11.47 -3.43 -10.01
C PRO A 273 12.80 -3.43 -9.25
N SER A 274 13.75 -2.55 -9.60
CA SER A 274 15.05 -2.40 -8.90
C SER A 274 14.93 -1.96 -7.43
N PHE A 275 13.81 -1.34 -7.06
CA PHE A 275 13.50 -0.86 -5.73
C PHE A 275 12.42 -1.70 -5.03
N LYS A 276 12.02 -2.85 -5.59
CA LYS A 276 10.96 -3.70 -5.04
C LYS A 276 11.19 -4.06 -3.56
N ASP A 277 12.43 -4.35 -3.18
CA ASP A 277 12.80 -4.74 -1.81
C ASP A 277 13.26 -3.54 -0.95
N ARG A 278 13.37 -2.35 -1.57
CA ARG A 278 13.85 -1.11 -0.94
C ARG A 278 12.90 0.04 -1.24
N THR A 279 11.62 -0.20 -1.01
CA THR A 279 10.55 0.75 -1.34
C THR A 279 10.62 2.02 -0.48
N GLY A 280 11.07 1.88 0.78
CA GLY A 280 11.35 3.01 1.68
C GLY A 280 12.43 3.93 1.13
N ASP A 281 13.55 3.38 0.65
CA ASP A 281 14.63 4.13 0.02
C ASP A 281 14.13 4.87 -1.23
N PHE A 282 13.33 4.20 -2.06
CA PHE A 282 12.73 4.83 -3.24
C PHE A 282 11.86 6.04 -2.86
N ALA A 283 11.01 5.89 -1.85
CA ALA A 283 10.19 6.99 -1.37
C ALA A 283 11.03 8.15 -0.80
N GLN A 284 12.12 7.87 -0.08
CA GLN A 284 13.04 8.90 0.39
C GLN A 284 13.77 9.60 -0.76
N LEU A 285 14.24 8.85 -1.76
CA LEU A 285 14.87 9.42 -2.95
C LEU A 285 13.91 10.34 -3.70
N ILE A 286 12.65 9.95 -3.86
CA ILE A 286 11.63 10.80 -4.48
C ILE A 286 11.45 12.09 -3.67
N ARG A 287 11.31 12.03 -2.34
CA ARG A 287 11.16 13.22 -1.49
C ARG A 287 12.32 14.21 -1.63
N HIS A 288 13.55 13.70 -1.72
CA HIS A 288 14.77 14.51 -1.77
C HIS A 288 15.24 14.86 -3.19
N SER A 289 14.53 14.37 -4.21
CA SER A 289 14.85 14.68 -5.61
C SER A 289 14.57 16.15 -5.93
N PRO A 290 15.44 16.82 -6.71
CA PRO A 290 15.19 18.18 -7.16
C PRO A 290 14.07 18.23 -8.20
N VAL A 291 13.28 19.31 -8.19
CA VAL A 291 12.27 19.54 -9.23
C VAL A 291 12.93 19.94 -10.56
N ASP A 292 14.06 20.66 -10.50
CA ASP A 292 14.86 21.04 -11.66
C ASP A 292 16.16 20.22 -11.70
N ILE A 293 16.30 19.39 -12.75
CA ILE A 293 17.46 18.50 -12.94
C ILE A 293 18.63 19.22 -13.63
N GLY A 294 18.37 20.36 -14.30
CA GLY A 294 19.35 21.02 -15.16
C GLY A 294 20.59 21.53 -14.43
N ALA A 295 20.46 21.98 -13.18
CA ALA A 295 21.53 22.60 -12.40
C ALA A 295 22.11 21.66 -11.32
N THR A 296 22.50 20.44 -11.71
CA THR A 296 22.94 19.39 -10.76
C THR A 296 24.14 19.83 -9.89
N GLU A 297 25.21 20.39 -10.48
CA GLU A 297 26.42 20.81 -9.76
C GLU A 297 26.15 21.98 -8.81
N GLN A 298 25.37 22.96 -9.26
CA GLN A 298 24.96 24.09 -8.43
C GLN A 298 24.12 23.62 -7.24
N THR A 299 23.21 22.67 -7.46
CA THR A 299 22.39 22.06 -6.41
C THR A 299 23.26 21.31 -5.41
N ALA A 300 24.26 20.54 -5.87
CA ALA A 300 25.20 19.84 -5.01
C ALA A 300 26.01 20.80 -4.12
N ASN A 301 26.50 21.91 -4.69
CA ASN A 301 27.20 22.95 -3.93
C ASN A 301 26.30 23.68 -2.92
N ASN A 302 25.03 23.92 -3.29
CA ASN A 302 24.06 24.50 -2.36
C ASN A 302 23.79 23.57 -1.17
N ILE A 303 23.62 22.26 -1.41
CA ILE A 303 23.45 21.27 -0.33
C ILE A 303 24.67 21.28 0.60
N ARG A 304 25.88 21.29 0.03
CA ARG A 304 27.12 21.39 0.82
C ARG A 304 27.14 22.64 1.71
N ARG A 305 26.82 23.81 1.16
CA ARG A 305 26.76 25.05 1.95
C ARG A 305 25.73 24.98 3.06
N SER A 306 24.55 24.42 2.77
CA SER A 306 23.50 24.22 3.77
C SER A 306 23.91 23.25 4.87
N LEU A 307 24.63 22.17 4.54
CA LEU A 307 25.14 21.22 5.52
C LEU A 307 26.20 21.84 6.44
N LEU A 308 27.14 22.61 5.88
CA LEU A 308 28.15 23.31 6.69
C LEU A 308 27.53 24.36 7.63
N ALA A 309 26.41 24.97 7.21
CA ALA A 309 25.68 25.91 8.05
C ALA A 309 24.83 25.23 9.13
N ASN A 310 24.35 24.00 8.88
CA ASN A 310 23.56 23.22 9.83
C ASN A 310 23.93 21.71 9.76
N PRO A 311 24.89 21.25 10.58
CA PRO A 311 25.30 19.84 10.62
C PRO A 311 24.16 18.87 10.98
N GLY A 312 23.13 19.32 11.70
CA GLY A 312 21.96 18.49 12.05
C GLY A 312 21.14 18.02 10.84
N ALA A 313 21.33 18.64 9.67
CA ALA A 313 20.67 18.28 8.42
C ALA A 313 21.43 17.24 7.58
N ALA A 314 22.42 16.54 8.15
CA ALA A 314 23.26 15.57 7.45
C ALA A 314 22.49 14.46 6.75
N GLU A 315 21.42 13.93 7.38
CA GLU A 315 20.60 12.88 6.78
C GLU A 315 19.89 13.37 5.50
N ALA A 316 19.26 14.54 5.57
CA ALA A 316 18.62 15.16 4.41
C ALA A 316 19.63 15.47 3.30
N ALA A 317 20.83 15.94 3.65
CA ALA A 317 21.90 16.17 2.70
C ALA A 317 22.32 14.88 1.98
N ALA A 318 22.48 13.78 2.73
CA ALA A 318 22.85 12.47 2.20
C ALA A 318 21.82 11.97 1.17
N TRP A 319 20.52 12.00 1.50
CA TRP A 319 19.47 11.60 0.56
C TRP A 319 19.40 12.49 -0.67
N ARG A 320 19.56 13.82 -0.52
CA ARG A 320 19.59 14.75 -1.66
C ARG A 320 20.75 14.46 -2.60
N TRP A 321 21.94 14.19 -2.08
CA TRP A 321 23.09 13.82 -2.90
C TRP A 321 22.88 12.48 -3.62
N GLN A 322 22.33 11.47 -2.93
CA GLN A 322 22.00 10.20 -3.58
C GLN A 322 21.00 10.39 -4.73
N ALA A 323 20.01 11.27 -4.57
CA ALA A 323 19.04 11.59 -5.61
C ALA A 323 19.66 12.33 -6.82
N LEU A 324 20.72 13.13 -6.63
CA LEU A 324 21.48 13.76 -7.73
C LEU A 324 22.35 12.76 -8.51
N GLY A 325 22.65 11.61 -7.92
CA GLY A 325 23.47 10.56 -8.52
C GLY A 325 24.96 10.88 -8.57
N LYS A 326 25.71 10.17 -9.41
CA LYS A 326 27.20 10.18 -9.38
C LYS A 326 27.86 11.54 -9.65
N LYS A 327 27.13 12.50 -10.23
CA LYS A 327 27.68 13.83 -10.56
C LYS A 327 28.04 14.65 -9.33
N CYS A 328 27.48 14.37 -8.16
CA CYS A 328 27.81 15.09 -6.93
C CYS A 328 29.04 14.54 -6.19
N ILE A 329 29.62 13.43 -6.62
CA ILE A 329 30.74 12.77 -5.92
C ILE A 329 31.93 13.72 -5.69
N PRO A 330 32.41 14.51 -6.67
CA PRO A 330 33.54 15.42 -6.45
C PRO A 330 33.28 16.43 -5.32
N VAL A 331 32.04 16.94 -5.24
CA VAL A 331 31.64 17.92 -4.21
C VAL A 331 31.61 17.29 -2.81
N ILE A 332 31.24 16.01 -2.72
CA ILE A 332 31.18 15.27 -1.44
C ILE A 332 32.58 14.87 -0.97
N GLN A 333 33.48 14.50 -1.89
CA GLN A 333 34.84 14.09 -1.55
C GLN A 333 35.62 15.18 -0.81
N GLU A 334 35.38 16.46 -1.13
CA GLU A 334 35.95 17.59 -0.40
C GLU A 334 35.52 17.67 1.07
N LEU A 335 34.40 17.04 1.43
CA LEU A 335 33.90 17.02 2.81
C LEU A 335 34.47 15.85 3.62
N TYR A 336 35.07 14.83 3.00
CA TYR A 336 35.67 13.70 3.73
C TYR A 336 36.89 14.10 4.56
N THR A 337 37.51 15.22 4.21
CA THR A 337 38.66 15.77 4.93
C THR A 337 38.26 16.79 6.00
N ASN A 338 36.96 17.09 6.17
CA ASN A 338 36.54 17.97 7.25
C ASN A 338 36.62 17.22 8.59
N PRO A 339 37.42 17.71 9.55
CA PRO A 339 37.37 17.18 10.90
C PRO A 339 35.99 17.48 11.50
N GLU A 340 35.36 16.47 12.11
CA GLU A 340 34.18 16.67 12.94
C GLU A 340 34.60 17.54 14.14
N GLU A 341 34.03 18.75 14.27
CA GLU A 341 34.05 19.51 15.52
C GLU A 341 32.88 19.10 16.42
#